data_AF-A0A0S8KFQ4-F1
#
_entry.id   AF-A0A0S8KFQ4-F1
#
_cell.length_a   1.000
_cell.length_b   1.000
_cell.length_c   1.000
_cell.angle_alpha   90.00
_cell.angle_beta   90.00
_cell.angle_gamma   90.00
#
_symmetry.space_group_name_H-M   'P 1'
#
loop_
_entity.id
_entity.type
_entity.pdbx_description
1 polymer ?
#
loop_
_entity_poly.entity_id
_entity_poly.type
_entity_poly.pdbx_seq_one_letter_code
_entity_poly.pdbx_strand_id
1 'polypeptide(L)'
;MKAQNDKQTDKRISSLLSAVDRRATEPDKQFLDNLRERSSEEFAAHSAGRRKRSAETTPISIWRIIMKSRMTRAAAAAAIIGAFGFYLFFGDGQATLYAQVMEAFQQAKTIYAVGYSFEDGQKKKAHELWYQQGLGLRTEEIRGGKACTRLDDGRYEWEYLQGNDFAVQTESTRKMRLPGEITEPSRYLKECTRDPNGDMEVEGLPCSLYTHTHPGDDERPAVKSMMWIDQKMRFRRYEEQKCVDGLWQEIELATISYDIPIERRLFTADFGPDIRILKPQDSIADLFPLEGAIATKQVMGLVFAVHELKRNGDYVFTTCSIRPTEDTRNQIRNYKPLDDKPDFKHYGDLYLTSWWERRENGELEERPYAHTILGYYQVDDVLVRCFASLPKAQWPGVEDELELSVGISPMGKLRELLLEKGQESRTQVFRPLFTLPLPDEETAVDGIAANLYEIAKLIAPLRPIRLEPRPSKITSEEFAAEVERKLVGLRPMAELWQSVSSEIVIKLVGENGRPVAGAQIGSDIRSDDGRLYWYYQNKRRDCAVSDADGKVV
;
A
#
# COMPACT_ATOMS: atom_id res chain seq x y z
N MET A 1 -14.56 23.69 -35.79
CA MET A 1 -15.21 23.70 -34.46
C MET A 1 -14.25 23.82 -33.26
N LYS A 2 -12.98 24.26 -33.40
CA LYS A 2 -12.06 24.46 -32.26
C LYS A 2 -12.07 25.88 -31.67
N ALA A 3 -12.27 26.91 -32.50
CA ALA A 3 -12.14 28.32 -32.09
C ALA A 3 -13.26 28.85 -31.17
N GLN A 4 -14.37 28.12 -31.01
CA GLN A 4 -15.52 28.58 -30.22
C GLN A 4 -15.36 28.27 -28.73
N ASN A 5 -14.53 27.27 -28.39
CA ASN A 5 -14.30 26.84 -27.00
C ASN A 5 -13.29 27.74 -26.28
N ASP A 6 -12.27 28.23 -26.99
CA ASP A 6 -11.25 29.13 -26.43
C ASP A 6 -11.86 30.48 -26.03
N LYS A 7 -12.71 31.06 -26.89
CA LYS A 7 -13.45 32.30 -26.58
C LYS A 7 -14.39 32.16 -25.38
N GLN A 8 -14.94 30.97 -25.15
CA GLN A 8 -15.83 30.72 -24.01
C GLN A 8 -15.05 30.56 -22.70
N THR A 9 -13.82 30.07 -22.78
CA THR A 9 -12.91 29.89 -21.65
C THR A 9 -12.36 31.24 -21.18
N ASP A 10 -11.91 32.08 -22.11
CA ASP A 10 -11.44 33.44 -21.80
C ASP A 10 -12.55 34.30 -21.16
N LYS A 11 -13.79 34.16 -21.64
CA LYS A 11 -14.94 34.91 -21.09
C LYS A 11 -15.31 34.45 -19.68
N ARG A 12 -15.16 33.15 -19.38
CA ARG A 12 -15.40 32.59 -18.03
C ARG A 12 -14.31 33.03 -17.04
N ILE A 13 -13.04 32.98 -17.45
CA ILE A 13 -11.92 33.43 -16.59
C ILE A 13 -12.04 34.93 -16.32
N SER A 14 -12.32 35.74 -17.34
CA SER A 14 -12.49 37.18 -17.18
C SER A 14 -13.68 37.55 -16.28
N SER A 15 -14.79 36.80 -16.35
CA SER A 15 -15.94 36.99 -15.46
C SER A 15 -15.66 36.57 -14.01
N LEU A 16 -14.83 35.55 -13.78
CA LEU A 16 -14.44 35.09 -12.45
C LEU A 16 -13.53 36.11 -11.76
N LEU A 17 -12.52 36.60 -12.47
CA LEU A 17 -11.59 37.61 -11.95
C LEU A 17 -12.32 38.93 -11.64
N SER A 18 -13.25 39.36 -12.51
CA SER A 18 -14.05 40.56 -12.24
C SER A 18 -14.98 40.42 -11.03
N ALA A 19 -15.43 39.21 -10.68
CA ALA A 19 -16.27 38.98 -9.50
C ALA A 19 -15.46 39.01 -8.19
N VAL A 20 -14.19 38.60 -8.25
CA VAL A 20 -13.24 38.68 -7.13
C VAL A 20 -12.88 40.14 -6.83
N ASP A 21 -12.60 40.94 -7.86
CA ASP A 21 -12.26 42.38 -7.71
C ASP A 21 -13.39 43.21 -7.06
N ARG A 22 -14.65 42.82 -7.29
CA ARG A 22 -15.82 43.57 -6.77
C ARG A 22 -16.08 43.35 -5.28
N ARG A 23 -15.46 42.33 -4.67
CA ARG A 23 -15.68 41.95 -3.25
C ARG A 23 -14.43 42.09 -2.38
N ALA A 24 -13.28 42.39 -2.97
CA ALA A 24 -12.02 42.58 -2.26
C ALA A 24 -12.04 43.89 -1.44
N THR A 25 -11.59 43.81 -0.18
CA THR A 25 -11.32 45.01 0.63
C THR A 25 -10.07 45.72 0.09
N GLU A 26 -9.89 47.01 0.39
CA GLU A 26 -8.81 47.82 -0.23
C GLU A 26 -7.38 47.23 -0.08
N PRO A 27 -7.02 46.60 1.06
CA PRO A 27 -5.75 45.87 1.19
C PRO A 27 -5.64 44.68 0.24
N ASP A 28 -6.74 43.96 0.01
CA ASP A 28 -6.78 42.78 -0.88
C ASP A 28 -6.66 43.18 -2.35
N LYS A 29 -7.18 44.35 -2.74
CA LYS A 29 -7.00 44.88 -4.11
C LYS A 29 -5.54 45.20 -4.39
N GLN A 30 -4.84 45.86 -3.47
CA GLN A 30 -3.41 46.15 -3.62
C GLN A 30 -2.58 44.87 -3.73
N PHE A 31 -2.95 43.84 -2.98
CA PHE A 31 -2.31 42.52 -3.09
C PHE A 31 -2.56 41.88 -4.47
N LEU A 32 -3.80 41.88 -4.96
CA LEU A 32 -4.15 41.32 -6.26
C LEU A 32 -3.51 42.07 -7.43
N ASP A 33 -3.41 43.40 -7.34
CA ASP A 33 -2.73 44.23 -8.35
C ASP A 33 -1.23 43.92 -8.41
N ASN A 34 -0.56 43.82 -7.26
CA ASN A 34 0.85 43.39 -7.20
C ASN A 34 1.07 41.98 -7.77
N LEU A 35 0.13 41.08 -7.53
CA LEU A 35 0.20 39.70 -8.03
C LEU A 35 0.02 39.65 -9.55
N ARG A 36 -0.87 40.49 -10.09
CA ARG A 36 -1.11 40.64 -11.52
C ARG A 36 0.08 41.26 -12.25
N GLU A 37 0.70 42.28 -11.66
CA GLU A 37 1.91 42.92 -12.19
C GLU A 37 3.07 41.93 -12.24
N ARG A 38 3.39 41.25 -11.12
CA ARG A 38 4.43 40.21 -11.07
C ARG A 38 4.19 39.07 -12.04
N SER A 39 2.95 38.58 -12.15
CA SER A 39 2.62 37.51 -13.09
C SER A 39 2.80 37.96 -14.54
N SER A 40 2.45 39.21 -14.87
CA SER A 40 2.62 39.76 -16.22
C SER A 40 4.09 39.95 -16.58
N GLU A 41 4.92 40.40 -15.63
CA GLU A 41 6.36 40.51 -15.78
C GLU A 41 7.04 39.14 -15.97
N GLU A 42 6.69 38.14 -15.16
CA GLU A 42 7.22 36.79 -15.30
C GLU A 42 6.81 36.15 -16.63
N PHE A 43 5.55 36.34 -17.06
CA PHE A 43 5.07 35.81 -18.32
C PHE A 43 5.75 36.48 -19.52
N ALA A 44 5.99 37.80 -19.45
CA ALA A 44 6.75 38.55 -20.44
C ALA A 44 8.23 38.10 -20.51
N ALA A 45 8.87 37.89 -19.34
CA ALA A 45 10.23 37.38 -19.27
C ALA A 45 10.35 35.96 -19.85
N HIS A 46 9.39 35.08 -19.55
CA HIS A 46 9.38 33.71 -20.05
C HIS A 46 9.09 33.60 -21.56
N SER A 47 8.26 34.49 -22.09
CA SER A 47 7.94 34.53 -23.52
C SER A 47 9.03 35.20 -24.36
N ALA A 48 9.78 36.17 -23.80
CA ALA A 48 10.96 36.75 -24.42
C ALA A 48 12.15 35.76 -24.49
N GLY A 49 12.32 34.89 -23.49
CA GLY A 49 13.37 33.86 -23.47
C GLY A 49 13.20 32.74 -24.50
N ARG A 50 11.97 32.49 -24.98
CA ARG A 50 11.66 31.36 -25.88
C ARG A 50 11.95 31.65 -27.37
N ARG A 51 12.13 32.91 -27.76
CA ARG A 51 12.41 33.30 -29.16
C ARG A 51 13.89 33.22 -29.58
N LYS A 52 14.83 33.01 -28.65
CA LYS A 52 16.28 33.00 -28.95
C LYS A 52 16.93 31.61 -29.05
N ARG A 53 16.18 30.50 -28.95
CA ARG A 53 16.74 29.13 -28.94
C ARG A 53 16.30 28.18 -30.08
N SER A 54 15.74 28.69 -31.19
CA SER A 54 15.30 27.83 -32.32
C SER A 54 15.97 28.14 -33.67
N ALA A 55 17.15 28.74 -33.68
CA ALA A 55 17.93 28.93 -34.91
C ALA A 55 19.28 28.24 -34.75
N GLU A 56 19.30 26.92 -34.96
CA GLU A 56 20.42 26.10 -35.48
C GLU A 56 20.21 24.64 -35.06
N THR A 57 19.47 23.91 -35.89
CA THR A 57 19.61 22.47 -36.03
C THR A 57 18.96 22.11 -37.35
N THR A 58 19.76 22.08 -38.41
CA THR A 58 19.36 21.47 -39.68
C THR A 58 19.19 19.97 -39.44
N PRO A 59 17.98 19.41 -39.57
CA PRO A 59 17.83 17.96 -39.49
C PRO A 59 18.38 17.37 -40.79
N ILE A 60 19.47 16.61 -40.69
CA ILE A 60 19.92 15.75 -41.78
C ILE A 60 18.86 14.66 -41.94
N SER A 61 17.95 14.87 -42.89
CA SER A 61 16.96 13.89 -43.28
C SER A 61 17.65 12.72 -44.00
N ILE A 62 18.01 11.69 -43.24
CA ILE A 62 18.56 10.40 -43.73
C ILE A 62 17.63 9.79 -44.80
N TRP A 63 16.33 10.05 -44.71
CA TRP A 63 15.31 9.64 -45.68
C TRP A 63 15.48 10.25 -47.08
N ARG A 64 16.12 11.42 -47.22
CA ARG A 64 16.33 12.08 -48.52
C ARG A 64 17.46 11.46 -49.34
N ILE A 65 18.43 10.83 -48.68
CA ILE A 65 19.57 10.19 -49.34
C ILE A 65 19.18 8.80 -49.85
N ILE A 66 18.40 8.05 -49.07
CA ILE A 66 18.00 6.67 -49.39
C ILE A 66 16.99 6.61 -50.57
N MET A 67 16.21 7.68 -50.81
CA MET A 67 15.16 7.68 -51.85
C MET A 67 15.59 8.16 -53.26
N LYS A 68 16.86 8.48 -53.54
CA LYS A 68 17.25 9.00 -54.87
C LYS A 68 17.43 7.95 -55.97
N SER A 69 17.75 6.70 -55.63
CA SER A 69 17.96 5.64 -56.63
C SER A 69 16.68 4.80 -56.83
N ARG A 70 16.30 4.58 -58.09
CA ARG A 70 15.14 3.73 -58.45
C ARG A 70 15.29 2.29 -57.96
N MET A 71 16.51 1.75 -57.94
CA MET A 71 16.78 0.40 -57.42
C MET A 71 16.65 0.34 -55.88
N THR A 72 17.04 1.40 -55.17
CA THR A 72 16.96 1.44 -53.71
C THR A 72 15.51 1.58 -53.22
N ARG A 73 14.63 2.23 -53.99
CA ARG A 73 13.19 2.25 -53.71
C ARG A 73 12.53 0.88 -53.86
N ALA A 74 12.90 0.12 -54.90
CA ALA A 74 12.38 -1.23 -55.10
C ALA A 74 12.86 -2.19 -54.00
N ALA A 75 14.13 -2.10 -53.61
CA ALA A 75 14.69 -2.90 -52.51
C ALA A 75 14.08 -2.54 -51.15
N ALA A 76 13.87 -1.25 -50.85
CA ALA A 76 13.21 -0.82 -49.62
C ALA A 76 11.73 -1.24 -49.58
N ALA A 77 11.01 -1.12 -50.70
CA ALA A 77 9.64 -1.61 -50.80
C ALA A 77 9.55 -3.13 -50.64
N ALA A 78 10.46 -3.89 -51.26
CA ALA A 78 10.53 -5.35 -51.12
C ALA A 78 10.94 -5.76 -49.69
N ALA A 79 11.81 -5.02 -49.01
CA ALA A 79 12.17 -5.25 -47.61
C ALA A 79 11.01 -4.93 -46.66
N ILE A 80 10.23 -3.87 -46.93
CA ILE A 80 9.04 -3.55 -46.16
C ILE A 80 7.96 -4.62 -46.39
N ILE A 81 7.70 -5.03 -47.63
CA ILE A 81 6.74 -6.09 -47.95
C ILE A 81 7.21 -7.43 -47.39
N GLY A 82 8.51 -7.71 -47.41
CA GLY A 82 9.12 -8.89 -46.80
C GLY A 82 9.00 -8.87 -45.28
N ALA A 83 9.25 -7.74 -44.63
CA ALA A 83 9.07 -7.57 -43.19
C ALA A 83 7.59 -7.61 -42.77
N PHE A 84 6.68 -7.05 -43.58
CA PHE A 84 5.23 -7.14 -43.36
C PHE A 84 4.71 -8.56 -43.61
N GLY A 85 5.21 -9.24 -44.64
CA GLY A 85 4.88 -10.64 -44.92
C GLY A 85 5.42 -11.57 -43.83
N PHE A 86 6.63 -11.33 -43.34
CA PHE A 86 7.21 -12.08 -42.21
C PHE A 86 6.48 -11.77 -40.90
N TYR A 87 6.03 -10.53 -40.67
CA TYR A 87 5.18 -10.17 -39.54
C TYR A 87 3.75 -10.73 -39.67
N LEU A 88 3.21 -10.89 -40.87
CA LEU A 88 1.89 -11.52 -41.07
C LEU A 88 1.97 -13.06 -41.02
N PHE A 89 3.09 -13.68 -41.39
CA PHE A 89 3.27 -15.14 -41.34
C PHE A 89 3.89 -15.67 -40.04
N PHE A 90 4.70 -14.87 -39.34
CA PHE A 90 5.36 -15.23 -38.07
C PHE A 90 5.10 -14.24 -36.92
N GLY A 91 4.53 -13.07 -37.21
CA GLY A 91 4.18 -12.04 -36.23
C GLY A 91 2.69 -12.01 -35.87
N ASP A 92 1.88 -12.95 -36.39
CA ASP A 92 0.70 -13.44 -35.68
C ASP A 92 1.19 -14.23 -34.46
N GLY A 93 1.81 -13.52 -33.52
CA GLY A 93 1.90 -13.98 -32.16
C GLY A 93 0.47 -14.11 -31.68
N GLN A 94 -0.13 -15.27 -31.93
CA GLN A 94 -1.47 -15.60 -31.49
C GLN A 94 -1.53 -15.14 -30.05
N ALA A 95 -2.37 -14.14 -29.78
CA ALA A 95 -2.55 -13.62 -28.44
C ALA A 95 -2.70 -14.84 -27.53
N THR A 96 -1.88 -14.92 -26.47
CA THR A 96 -1.94 -16.08 -25.58
C THR A 96 -3.38 -16.28 -25.12
N LEU A 97 -3.79 -17.51 -24.79
CA LEU A 97 -5.15 -17.76 -24.30
C LEU A 97 -5.53 -16.77 -23.19
N TYR A 98 -4.59 -16.51 -22.27
CA TYR A 98 -4.68 -15.46 -21.28
C TYR A 98 -5.04 -14.09 -21.87
N ALA A 99 -4.28 -13.60 -22.85
CA ALA A 99 -4.52 -12.30 -23.46
C ALA A 99 -5.91 -12.22 -24.14
N GLN A 100 -6.31 -13.28 -24.85
CA GLN A 100 -7.62 -13.35 -25.50
C GLN A 100 -8.77 -13.33 -24.48
N VAL A 101 -8.66 -14.09 -23.39
CA VAL A 101 -9.65 -14.09 -22.32
C VAL A 101 -9.72 -12.74 -21.63
N MET A 102 -8.58 -12.12 -21.32
CA MET A 102 -8.53 -10.80 -20.69
C MET A 102 -9.11 -9.70 -21.58
N GLU A 103 -8.88 -9.77 -22.89
CA GLU A 103 -9.49 -8.87 -23.86
C GLU A 103 -11.02 -9.05 -23.90
N ALA A 104 -11.50 -10.29 -24.00
CA ALA A 104 -12.94 -10.59 -24.00
C ALA A 104 -13.65 -10.11 -22.72
N PHE A 105 -12.97 -10.23 -21.58
CA PHE A 105 -13.41 -9.69 -20.30
C PHE A 105 -13.51 -8.16 -20.30
N GLN A 106 -12.52 -7.45 -20.82
CA GLN A 106 -12.53 -5.98 -20.90
C GLN A 106 -13.62 -5.45 -21.84
N GLN A 107 -14.01 -6.24 -22.84
CA GLN A 107 -15.08 -5.91 -23.78
C GLN A 107 -16.50 -6.20 -23.24
N ALA A 108 -16.63 -6.91 -22.11
CA ALA A 108 -17.92 -7.23 -21.53
C ALA A 108 -18.63 -5.97 -21.00
N LYS A 109 -19.91 -5.80 -21.35
CA LYS A 109 -20.71 -4.66 -20.86
C LYS A 109 -21.20 -4.88 -19.44
N THR A 110 -21.58 -6.11 -19.14
CA THR A 110 -21.98 -6.55 -17.80
C THR A 110 -21.39 -7.92 -17.51
N ILE A 111 -21.06 -8.15 -16.24
CA ILE A 111 -20.63 -9.45 -15.73
C ILE A 111 -21.42 -9.69 -14.46
N TYR A 112 -21.97 -10.90 -14.35
CA TYR A 112 -22.57 -11.42 -13.12
C TYR A 112 -21.88 -12.73 -12.80
N ALA A 113 -21.37 -12.85 -11.58
CA ALA A 113 -20.69 -14.06 -11.14
C ALA A 113 -21.20 -14.51 -9.78
N VAL A 114 -21.32 -15.82 -9.60
CA VAL A 114 -21.65 -16.44 -8.32
C VAL A 114 -20.59 -17.49 -8.01
N GLY A 115 -19.95 -17.34 -6.85
CA GLY A 115 -18.97 -18.26 -6.34
C GLY A 115 -19.46 -19.03 -5.14
N TYR A 116 -19.02 -20.28 -5.06
CA TYR A 116 -19.41 -21.24 -4.04
C TYR A 116 -18.15 -21.86 -3.44
N SER A 117 -18.13 -21.98 -2.13
CA SER A 117 -17.18 -22.83 -1.41
C SER A 117 -17.83 -24.16 -1.07
N PHE A 118 -17.01 -25.18 -0.83
CA PHE A 118 -17.47 -26.47 -0.34
C PHE A 118 -16.97 -26.68 1.09
N GLU A 119 -17.91 -26.80 2.02
CA GLU A 119 -17.66 -27.11 3.43
C GLU A 119 -18.34 -28.44 3.75
N ASP A 120 -17.57 -29.43 4.18
CA ASP A 120 -18.05 -30.80 4.43
C ASP A 120 -18.79 -31.41 3.23
N GLY A 121 -18.30 -31.13 2.02
CA GLY A 121 -18.90 -31.55 0.75
C GLY A 121 -20.19 -30.81 0.38
N GLN A 122 -20.67 -29.89 1.22
CA GLN A 122 -21.85 -29.09 0.92
C GLN A 122 -21.46 -27.79 0.22
N LYS A 123 -22.07 -27.56 -0.94
CA LYS A 123 -21.95 -26.33 -1.72
C LYS A 123 -22.63 -25.18 -0.97
N LYS A 124 -21.87 -24.15 -0.58
CA LYS A 124 -22.36 -22.92 0.06
C LYS A 124 -22.01 -21.72 -0.80
N LYS A 125 -22.96 -20.79 -0.98
CA LYS A 125 -22.68 -19.54 -1.71
C LYS A 125 -21.72 -18.70 -0.89
N ALA A 126 -20.54 -18.45 -1.44
CA ALA A 126 -19.45 -17.76 -0.75
C ALA A 126 -19.36 -16.30 -1.19
N HIS A 127 -19.55 -16.04 -2.48
CA HIS A 127 -19.51 -14.69 -3.03
C HIS A 127 -20.46 -14.51 -4.23
N GLU A 128 -20.85 -13.27 -4.48
CA GLU A 128 -21.62 -12.84 -5.63
C GLU A 128 -21.09 -11.50 -6.12
N LEU A 129 -21.17 -11.28 -7.42
CA LEU A 129 -20.57 -10.13 -8.06
C LEU A 129 -21.43 -9.61 -9.21
N TRP A 130 -21.56 -8.29 -9.26
CA TRP A 130 -22.15 -7.56 -10.37
C TRP A 130 -21.17 -6.51 -10.85
N TYR A 131 -20.93 -6.48 -12.15
CA TYR A 131 -20.13 -5.45 -12.78
C TYR A 131 -20.88 -4.90 -13.98
N GLN A 132 -20.85 -3.58 -14.14
CA GLN A 132 -21.36 -2.91 -15.31
C GLN A 132 -20.37 -1.84 -15.78
N GLN A 133 -19.94 -1.95 -17.03
CA GLN A 133 -18.97 -1.05 -17.62
C GLN A 133 -19.47 0.40 -17.55
N GLY A 134 -18.66 1.28 -16.96
CA GLY A 134 -18.97 2.70 -16.78
C GLY A 134 -19.94 3.02 -15.64
N LEU A 135 -20.44 2.00 -14.91
CA LEU A 135 -21.36 2.18 -13.78
C LEU A 135 -20.73 1.75 -12.45
N GLY A 136 -20.04 0.61 -12.42
CA GLY A 136 -19.32 0.18 -11.23
C GLY A 136 -19.25 -1.33 -11.04
N LEU A 137 -18.90 -1.70 -9.82
CA LEU A 137 -18.76 -3.06 -9.30
C LEU A 137 -19.50 -3.16 -7.97
N ARG A 138 -20.23 -4.24 -7.75
CA ARG A 138 -20.71 -4.67 -6.43
C ARG A 138 -20.24 -6.10 -6.18
N THR A 139 -19.77 -6.39 -4.97
CA THR A 139 -19.55 -7.75 -4.50
C THR A 139 -20.25 -7.96 -3.18
N GLU A 140 -20.79 -9.15 -2.98
CA GLU A 140 -21.29 -9.63 -1.69
C GLU A 140 -20.55 -10.91 -1.33
N GLU A 141 -19.87 -10.93 -0.20
CA GLU A 141 -19.14 -12.11 0.30
C GLU A 141 -19.55 -12.44 1.73
N ILE A 142 -19.42 -13.70 2.15
CA ILE A 142 -19.61 -14.06 3.56
C ILE A 142 -18.25 -14.02 4.27
N ARG A 143 -18.11 -13.12 5.26
CA ARG A 143 -16.90 -12.98 6.09
C ARG A 143 -17.26 -13.22 7.55
N GLY A 144 -16.72 -14.29 8.14
CA GLY A 144 -17.00 -14.63 9.54
C GLY A 144 -18.51 -14.84 9.83
N GLY A 145 -19.23 -15.44 8.88
CA GLY A 145 -20.67 -15.68 8.98
C GLY A 145 -21.57 -14.47 8.73
N LYS A 146 -21.00 -13.29 8.42
CA LYS A 146 -21.75 -12.06 8.10
C LYS A 146 -21.58 -11.69 6.64
N ALA A 147 -22.63 -11.13 6.03
CA ALA A 147 -22.52 -10.60 4.67
C ALA A 147 -21.67 -9.32 4.65
N CYS A 148 -20.72 -9.25 3.75
CA CYS A 148 -19.87 -8.10 3.48
C CYS A 148 -20.19 -7.60 2.07
N THR A 149 -20.73 -6.40 1.96
CA THR A 149 -21.01 -5.73 0.69
C THR A 149 -19.86 -4.79 0.38
N ARG A 150 -19.28 -4.93 -0.82
CA ARG A 150 -18.35 -3.95 -1.38
C ARG A 150 -18.97 -3.34 -2.64
N LEU A 151 -18.85 -2.04 -2.79
CA LEU A 151 -19.36 -1.28 -3.93
C LEU A 151 -18.26 -0.37 -4.43
N ASP A 152 -18.07 -0.24 -5.73
CA ASP A 152 -17.13 0.70 -6.35
C ASP A 152 -17.80 1.33 -7.57
N ASP A 153 -18.05 2.65 -7.53
CA ASP A 153 -18.67 3.40 -8.63
C ASP A 153 -17.63 4.04 -9.58
N GLY A 154 -16.35 3.71 -9.39
CA GLY A 154 -15.22 4.29 -10.10
C GLY A 154 -14.73 5.63 -9.53
N ARG A 155 -15.44 6.23 -8.59
CA ARG A 155 -15.01 7.42 -7.84
C ARG A 155 -14.70 7.06 -6.39
N TYR A 156 -15.59 6.33 -5.74
CA TYR A 156 -15.48 5.85 -4.38
C TYR A 156 -15.69 4.35 -4.32
N GLU A 157 -15.06 3.74 -3.32
CA GLU A 157 -15.30 2.37 -2.92
C GLU A 157 -15.92 2.37 -1.52
N TRP A 158 -17.00 1.62 -1.35
CA TRP A 158 -17.67 1.40 -0.09
C TRP A 158 -17.51 -0.06 0.36
N GLU A 159 -17.28 -0.27 1.66
CA GLU A 159 -17.34 -1.58 2.29
C GLU A 159 -18.30 -1.53 3.49
N TYR A 160 -19.25 -2.44 3.54
CA TYR A 160 -20.25 -2.57 4.59
C TYR A 160 -20.30 -4.02 5.08
N LEU A 161 -20.04 -4.22 6.37
CA LEU A 161 -20.21 -5.51 7.02
C LEU A 161 -21.56 -5.53 7.74
N GLN A 162 -22.37 -6.54 7.46
CA GLN A 162 -23.70 -6.71 8.04
C GLN A 162 -23.67 -6.65 9.56
N GLY A 163 -24.54 -5.81 10.12
CA GLY A 163 -24.65 -5.59 11.56
C GLY A 163 -23.78 -4.46 12.09
N ASN A 164 -22.92 -3.86 11.27
CA ASN A 164 -22.32 -2.57 11.60
C ASN A 164 -23.38 -1.46 11.47
N ASP A 165 -23.23 -0.42 12.29
CA ASP A 165 -23.98 0.85 12.20
C ASP A 165 -23.31 1.85 11.24
N PHE A 166 -22.27 1.40 10.52
CA PHE A 166 -21.55 2.20 9.54
C PHE A 166 -21.12 1.40 8.31
N ALA A 167 -20.99 2.10 7.19
CA ALA A 167 -20.29 1.68 5.99
C ALA A 167 -19.08 2.61 5.78
N VAL A 168 -18.01 2.06 5.22
CA VAL A 168 -16.75 2.77 5.05
C VAL A 168 -16.61 3.22 3.60
N GLN A 169 -16.31 4.51 3.36
CA GLN A 169 -16.13 5.08 2.02
C GLN A 169 -14.67 5.52 1.80
N THR A 170 -13.99 4.93 0.82
CA THR A 170 -12.63 5.29 0.39
C THR A 170 -12.64 5.85 -1.03
N GLU A 171 -11.59 6.56 -1.45
CA GLU A 171 -11.40 6.84 -2.87
C GLU A 171 -11.14 5.55 -3.64
N SER A 172 -11.79 5.39 -4.79
CA SER A 172 -11.57 4.21 -5.64
C SER A 172 -10.14 4.21 -6.15
N THR A 173 -9.36 3.20 -5.75
CA THR A 173 -7.99 2.98 -6.23
C THR A 173 -7.96 2.24 -7.57
N ARG A 174 -9.08 1.60 -7.92
CA ARG A 174 -9.26 0.87 -9.17
C ARG A 174 -9.84 1.88 -10.15
N LYS A 175 -9.08 2.27 -11.19
CA LYS A 175 -9.67 2.90 -12.39
C LYS A 175 -10.61 1.88 -13.06
N MET A 176 -11.80 1.62 -12.49
CA MET A 176 -12.75 0.52 -12.81
C MET A 176 -12.06 -0.69 -13.48
N ARG A 177 -10.99 -1.19 -12.87
CA ARG A 177 -10.34 -2.41 -13.36
C ARG A 177 -11.22 -3.58 -12.95
N LEU A 178 -11.27 -4.59 -13.81
CA LEU A 178 -12.01 -5.80 -13.51
C LEU A 178 -11.58 -6.35 -12.13
N PRO A 179 -12.52 -6.91 -11.36
CA PRO A 179 -12.24 -7.40 -10.02
C PRO A 179 -11.13 -8.44 -10.08
N GLY A 180 -10.12 -8.27 -9.23
CA GLY A 180 -9.03 -9.23 -9.08
C GLY A 180 -9.58 -10.64 -8.86
N GLU A 181 -10.68 -10.72 -8.13
CA GLU A 181 -11.42 -11.92 -7.78
C GLU A 181 -11.94 -12.71 -9.02
N ILE A 182 -12.41 -12.04 -10.08
CA ILE A 182 -12.82 -12.72 -11.33
C ILE A 182 -11.63 -13.03 -12.22
N THR A 183 -10.60 -12.17 -12.16
CA THR A 183 -9.41 -12.32 -13.00
C THR A 183 -8.37 -13.24 -12.38
N GLU A 184 -8.48 -13.62 -11.11
CA GLU A 184 -7.49 -14.47 -10.44
C GLU A 184 -7.35 -15.81 -11.14
N PRO A 185 -8.44 -16.53 -11.50
CA PRO A 185 -8.37 -17.75 -12.31
C PRO A 185 -7.61 -17.56 -13.63
N SER A 186 -7.66 -16.37 -14.22
CA SER A 186 -6.98 -16.10 -15.49
C SER A 186 -5.45 -16.24 -15.37
N ARG A 187 -4.87 -16.09 -14.17
CA ARG A 187 -3.42 -16.27 -13.97
C ARG A 187 -2.96 -17.68 -14.37
N TYR A 188 -3.81 -18.69 -14.19
CA TYR A 188 -3.54 -20.08 -14.53
C TYR A 188 -3.61 -20.35 -16.04
N LEU A 189 -4.25 -19.47 -16.82
CA LEU A 189 -4.36 -19.62 -18.28
C LEU A 189 -3.01 -19.52 -19.01
N LYS A 190 -1.97 -19.02 -18.34
CA LYS A 190 -0.62 -18.99 -18.91
C LYS A 190 0.03 -20.37 -18.98
N GLU A 191 -0.40 -21.28 -18.11
CA GLU A 191 0.19 -22.60 -17.88
C GLU A 191 -0.85 -23.73 -17.97
N CYS A 192 -2.05 -23.42 -18.45
CA CYS A 192 -3.10 -24.41 -18.58
C CYS A 192 -2.92 -25.26 -19.84
N THR A 193 -3.42 -26.49 -19.80
CA THR A 193 -3.49 -27.40 -20.93
C THR A 193 -4.96 -27.63 -21.30
N ARG A 194 -5.22 -27.70 -22.62
CA ARG A 194 -6.54 -28.01 -23.16
C ARG A 194 -6.89 -29.48 -22.89
N ASP A 195 -8.08 -29.75 -22.34
CA ASP A 195 -8.61 -31.11 -22.16
C ASP A 195 -9.97 -31.29 -22.86
N PRO A 196 -10.00 -31.79 -24.11
CA PRO A 196 -11.24 -31.95 -24.87
C PRO A 196 -12.27 -32.90 -24.25
N ASN A 197 -11.85 -33.82 -23.39
CA ASN A 197 -12.75 -34.81 -22.80
C ASN A 197 -13.68 -34.20 -21.74
N GLY A 198 -13.32 -33.03 -21.20
CA GLY A 198 -14.15 -32.31 -20.24
C GLY A 198 -14.90 -31.12 -20.85
N ASP A 199 -14.96 -31.01 -22.17
CA ASP A 199 -15.83 -30.03 -22.83
C ASP A 199 -17.29 -30.27 -22.46
N MET A 200 -18.01 -29.17 -22.25
CA MET A 200 -19.42 -29.24 -21.88
C MET A 200 -20.17 -27.98 -22.33
N GLU A 201 -21.49 -28.05 -22.29
CA GLU A 201 -22.34 -26.87 -22.40
C GLU A 201 -22.52 -26.21 -21.03
N VAL A 202 -22.28 -24.90 -20.96
CA VAL A 202 -22.54 -24.06 -19.77
C VAL A 202 -23.59 -23.04 -20.17
N GLU A 203 -24.76 -23.08 -19.54
CA GLU A 203 -25.91 -22.21 -19.87
C GLU A 203 -26.30 -22.29 -21.38
N GLY A 204 -26.20 -23.49 -21.98
CA GLY A 204 -26.49 -23.73 -23.39
C GLY A 204 -25.41 -23.24 -24.36
N LEU A 205 -24.24 -22.83 -23.88
CA LEU A 205 -23.10 -22.44 -24.70
C LEU A 205 -22.01 -23.52 -24.67
N PRO A 206 -21.52 -24.00 -25.83
CA PRO A 206 -20.42 -24.96 -25.86
C PRO A 206 -19.14 -24.29 -25.34
N CYS A 207 -18.52 -24.92 -24.35
CA CYS A 207 -17.31 -24.43 -23.71
C CYS A 207 -16.18 -25.46 -23.78
N SER A 208 -14.99 -24.96 -24.08
CA SER A 208 -13.73 -25.70 -24.06
C SER A 208 -13.14 -25.74 -22.66
N LEU A 209 -12.78 -26.94 -22.17
CA LEU A 209 -12.09 -27.09 -20.89
C LEU A 209 -10.58 -26.88 -21.01
N TYR A 210 -10.05 -26.05 -20.12
CA TYR A 210 -8.63 -25.89 -19.84
C TYR A 210 -8.34 -26.23 -18.38
N THR A 211 -7.25 -26.94 -18.13
CA THR A 211 -6.88 -27.41 -16.80
C THR A 211 -5.48 -26.95 -16.45
N HIS A 212 -5.25 -26.63 -15.18
CA HIS A 212 -3.93 -26.37 -14.62
C HIS A 212 -3.83 -27.11 -13.29
N THR A 213 -2.74 -27.85 -13.10
CA THR A 213 -2.48 -28.55 -11.83
C THR A 213 -1.27 -27.92 -11.18
N HIS A 214 -1.48 -27.28 -10.03
CA HIS A 214 -0.40 -26.85 -9.17
C HIS A 214 0.05 -28.06 -8.34
N PRO A 215 1.32 -28.50 -8.46
CA PRO A 215 1.80 -29.60 -7.64
C PRO A 215 1.76 -29.18 -6.17
N GLY A 216 1.37 -30.12 -5.32
CA GLY A 216 1.48 -29.94 -3.88
C GLY A 216 2.94 -29.96 -3.42
N ASP A 217 3.15 -29.52 -2.19
CA ASP A 217 4.41 -29.68 -1.44
C ASP A 217 4.12 -30.42 -0.11
N ASP A 218 5.13 -30.56 0.74
CA ASP A 218 4.99 -31.27 2.03
C ASP A 218 3.95 -30.62 2.96
N GLU A 219 3.61 -29.35 2.74
CA GLU A 219 2.67 -28.60 3.57
C GLU A 219 1.29 -28.42 2.89
N ARG A 220 1.22 -28.57 1.57
CA ARG A 220 0.02 -28.21 0.77
C ARG A 220 -0.34 -29.30 -0.22
N PRO A 221 -1.61 -29.74 -0.24
CA PRO A 221 -2.06 -30.70 -1.25
C PRO A 221 -1.98 -30.11 -2.66
N ALA A 222 -1.87 -30.97 -3.67
CA ALA A 222 -1.97 -30.55 -5.06
C ALA A 222 -3.36 -29.94 -5.33
N VAL A 223 -3.39 -28.89 -6.15
CA VAL A 223 -4.63 -28.19 -6.54
C VAL A 223 -4.80 -28.26 -8.05
N LYS A 224 -5.99 -28.63 -8.51
CA LYS A 224 -6.37 -28.67 -9.91
C LYS A 224 -7.42 -27.60 -10.17
N SER A 225 -7.08 -26.63 -11.01
CA SER A 225 -7.98 -25.58 -11.49
C SER A 225 -8.53 -25.95 -12.86
N MET A 226 -9.83 -25.83 -13.06
CA MET A 226 -10.54 -26.20 -14.28
C MET A 226 -11.36 -25.01 -14.77
N MET A 227 -11.23 -24.72 -16.06
CA MET A 227 -11.70 -23.47 -16.65
C MET A 227 -12.44 -23.74 -17.96
N TRP A 228 -13.73 -23.43 -18.00
CA TRP A 228 -14.55 -23.57 -19.20
C TRP A 228 -14.71 -22.24 -19.90
N ILE A 229 -14.20 -22.17 -21.14
CA ILE A 229 -14.14 -20.97 -21.96
C ILE A 229 -15.02 -21.14 -23.19
N ASP A 230 -15.93 -20.20 -23.43
CA ASP A 230 -16.81 -20.23 -24.61
C ASP A 230 -16.09 -19.83 -25.90
N GLN A 231 -16.79 -19.93 -27.04
CA GLN A 231 -16.26 -19.57 -28.35
C GLN A 231 -15.90 -18.08 -28.52
N LYS A 232 -16.36 -17.20 -27.61
CA LYS A 232 -16.01 -15.77 -27.58
C LYS A 232 -14.80 -15.50 -26.66
N MET A 233 -14.10 -16.56 -26.24
CA MET A 233 -12.99 -16.49 -25.28
C MET A 233 -13.42 -15.92 -23.92
N ARG A 234 -14.67 -16.15 -23.51
CA ARG A 234 -15.18 -15.70 -22.21
C ARG A 234 -15.23 -16.86 -21.24
N PHE A 235 -14.81 -16.57 -20.03
CA PHE A 235 -14.76 -17.54 -18.95
C PHE A 235 -16.16 -17.76 -18.36
N ARG A 236 -16.74 -18.96 -18.48
CA ARG A 236 -18.13 -19.24 -18.08
C ARG A 236 -18.25 -20.00 -16.77
N ARG A 237 -17.27 -20.85 -16.47
CA ARG A 237 -17.25 -21.68 -15.26
C ARG A 237 -15.84 -21.90 -14.79
N TYR A 238 -15.67 -21.83 -13.48
CA TYR A 238 -14.45 -22.14 -12.75
C TYR A 238 -14.70 -23.26 -11.76
N GLU A 239 -13.76 -24.18 -11.62
CA GLU A 239 -13.72 -25.10 -10.50
C GLU A 239 -12.29 -25.25 -9.98
N GLU A 240 -12.14 -25.36 -8.66
CA GLU A 240 -10.91 -25.86 -8.04
C GLU A 240 -11.19 -27.15 -7.28
N GLN A 241 -10.25 -28.07 -7.40
CA GLN A 241 -10.21 -29.31 -6.62
C GLN A 241 -8.87 -29.41 -5.89
N LYS A 242 -8.87 -29.91 -4.65
CA LYS A 242 -7.66 -30.30 -3.92
C LYS A 242 -7.53 -31.82 -3.87
N CYS A 243 -6.30 -32.33 -3.92
CA CYS A 243 -6.02 -33.75 -3.75
C CYS A 243 -5.83 -34.08 -2.27
N VAL A 244 -6.77 -34.81 -1.67
CA VAL A 244 -6.71 -35.28 -0.27
C VAL A 244 -6.77 -36.79 -0.28
N ASP A 245 -5.76 -37.44 0.31
CA ASP A 245 -5.64 -38.90 0.35
C ASP A 245 -5.72 -39.56 -1.04
N GLY A 246 -5.18 -38.89 -2.06
CA GLY A 246 -5.19 -39.35 -3.45
C GLY A 246 -6.51 -39.12 -4.20
N LEU A 247 -7.50 -38.50 -3.56
CA LEU A 247 -8.81 -38.18 -4.15
C LEU A 247 -8.96 -36.69 -4.39
N TRP A 248 -9.48 -36.32 -5.55
CA TRP A 248 -9.80 -34.93 -5.87
C TRP A 248 -11.14 -34.54 -5.23
N GLN A 249 -11.11 -33.50 -4.41
CA GLN A 249 -12.28 -32.94 -3.72
C GLN A 249 -12.50 -31.50 -4.20
N GLU A 250 -13.73 -31.17 -4.60
CA GLU A 250 -14.12 -29.80 -4.95
C GLU A 250 -13.98 -28.87 -3.74
N ILE A 251 -13.40 -27.70 -3.96
CA ILE A 251 -13.23 -26.66 -2.94
C ILE A 251 -13.82 -25.33 -3.36
N GLU A 252 -13.89 -25.07 -4.66
CA GLU A 252 -14.44 -23.83 -5.20
C GLU A 252 -15.15 -24.10 -6.53
N LEU A 253 -16.25 -23.38 -6.74
CA LEU A 253 -16.98 -23.32 -8.00
C LEU A 253 -17.43 -21.89 -8.25
N ALA A 254 -17.14 -21.33 -9.42
CA ALA A 254 -17.74 -20.07 -9.86
C ALA A 254 -18.44 -20.22 -11.21
N THR A 255 -19.58 -19.55 -11.38
CA THR A 255 -20.32 -19.45 -12.65
C THR A 255 -20.44 -18.00 -13.05
N ILE A 256 -20.26 -17.71 -14.35
CA ILE A 256 -20.15 -16.33 -14.84
C ILE A 256 -21.03 -16.15 -16.09
N SER A 257 -21.94 -15.19 -15.98
CA SER A 257 -22.82 -14.75 -17.06
C SER A 257 -22.41 -13.36 -17.54
N TYR A 258 -22.52 -13.12 -18.84
CA TYR A 258 -22.08 -11.87 -19.50
C TYR A 258 -23.24 -11.23 -20.25
N ASP A 259 -23.18 -9.92 -20.38
CA ASP A 259 -24.11 -9.12 -21.19
C ASP A 259 -25.59 -9.31 -20.76
N ILE A 260 -25.82 -9.68 -19.49
CA ILE A 260 -27.15 -9.75 -18.89
C ILE A 260 -27.58 -8.36 -18.39
N PRO A 261 -28.90 -8.05 -18.36
CA PRO A 261 -29.39 -6.83 -17.71
C PRO A 261 -29.08 -6.84 -16.21
N ILE A 262 -28.48 -5.76 -15.71
CA ILE A 262 -28.23 -5.54 -14.27
C ILE A 262 -28.98 -4.28 -13.85
N GLU A 263 -29.67 -4.36 -12.71
CA GLU A 263 -30.39 -3.22 -12.15
C GLU A 263 -29.41 -2.16 -11.65
N ARG A 264 -29.55 -0.92 -12.15
CA ARG A 264 -28.65 0.19 -11.78
C ARG A 264 -28.58 0.48 -10.28
N ARG A 265 -29.66 0.20 -9.54
CA ARG A 265 -29.70 0.42 -8.08
C ARG A 265 -28.68 -0.41 -7.31
N LEU A 266 -28.22 -1.53 -7.86
CA LEU A 266 -27.17 -2.35 -7.24
C LEU A 266 -25.85 -1.58 -7.09
N PHE A 267 -25.61 -0.59 -7.95
CA PHE A 267 -24.42 0.26 -7.92
C PHE A 267 -24.60 1.54 -7.11
N THR A 268 -25.71 1.69 -6.40
CA THR A 268 -25.96 2.84 -5.53
C THR A 268 -25.59 2.49 -4.10
N ALA A 269 -24.84 3.37 -3.43
CA ALA A 269 -24.47 3.22 -2.03
C ALA A 269 -25.69 3.47 -1.13
N ASP A 270 -26.56 2.48 -1.02
CA ASP A 270 -27.73 2.45 -0.14
C ASP A 270 -27.60 1.26 0.81
N PHE A 271 -27.16 1.54 2.04
CA PHE A 271 -27.00 0.56 3.11
C PHE A 271 -28.13 0.63 4.14
N GLY A 272 -29.14 1.48 3.92
CA GLY A 272 -30.20 1.79 4.87
C GLY A 272 -30.00 3.13 5.60
N PRO A 273 -31.09 3.71 6.15
CA PRO A 273 -31.10 5.08 6.68
C PRO A 273 -30.28 5.26 7.96
N ASP A 274 -30.08 4.19 8.73
CA ASP A 274 -29.38 4.23 10.02
C ASP A 274 -27.87 3.95 9.88
N ILE A 275 -27.38 3.71 8.66
CA ILE A 275 -25.98 3.39 8.41
C ILE A 275 -25.18 4.66 8.15
N ARG A 276 -24.25 4.98 9.06
CA ARG A 276 -23.34 6.11 8.92
C ARG A 276 -22.28 5.83 7.86
N ILE A 277 -21.99 6.80 6.99
CA ILE A 277 -20.87 6.69 6.07
C ILE A 277 -19.61 7.25 6.75
N LEU A 278 -18.71 6.37 7.13
CA LEU A 278 -17.41 6.75 7.68
C LEU A 278 -16.41 6.96 6.57
N LYS A 279 -15.77 8.12 6.59
CA LYS A 279 -14.61 8.38 5.74
C LYS A 279 -13.34 8.12 6.54
N PRO A 280 -12.42 7.29 6.04
CA PRO A 280 -11.20 6.88 6.71
C PRO A 280 -10.41 8.04 7.29
N GLN A 281 -10.23 9.07 6.45
CA GLN A 281 -9.49 10.27 6.77
C GLN A 281 -10.11 11.06 7.93
N ASP A 282 -11.44 11.07 8.00
CA ASP A 282 -12.20 11.78 9.03
C ASP A 282 -12.09 10.97 10.33
N SER A 283 -12.23 9.65 10.27
CA SER A 283 -12.11 8.77 11.43
C SER A 283 -10.74 8.84 12.12
N ILE A 284 -9.61 8.86 11.39
CA ILE A 284 -8.28 8.97 12.04
C ILE A 284 -8.03 10.39 12.56
N ALA A 285 -8.51 11.42 11.88
CA ALA A 285 -8.42 12.79 12.39
C ALA A 285 -9.25 12.96 13.67
N ASP A 286 -10.41 12.31 13.74
CA ASP A 286 -11.31 12.34 14.90
C ASP A 286 -10.78 11.49 16.06
N LEU A 287 -10.22 10.30 15.77
CA LEU A 287 -9.63 9.42 16.80
C LEU A 287 -8.30 9.96 17.34
N PHE A 288 -7.51 10.61 16.49
CA PHE A 288 -6.16 11.06 16.79
C PHE A 288 -5.94 12.51 16.30
N PRO A 289 -6.71 13.49 16.83
CA PRO A 289 -6.57 14.89 16.47
C PRO A 289 -5.22 15.44 16.95
N LEU A 290 -4.62 16.34 16.16
CA LEU A 290 -3.34 16.94 16.57
C LEU A 290 -3.55 17.93 17.74
N GLU A 291 -4.70 18.58 17.79
CA GLU A 291 -5.10 19.53 18.83
C GLU A 291 -5.26 18.86 20.20
N GLY A 292 -5.56 17.56 20.23
CA GLY A 292 -5.69 16.75 21.44
C GLY A 292 -4.47 15.90 21.78
N ALA A 293 -3.40 15.97 20.99
CA ALA A 293 -2.20 15.18 21.24
C ALA A 293 -1.46 15.68 22.50
N ILE A 294 -0.97 14.73 23.32
CA ILE A 294 -0.15 14.99 24.51
C ILE A 294 1.09 15.82 24.15
N ALA A 295 1.72 15.49 23.02
CA ALA A 295 2.89 16.21 22.52
C ALA A 295 2.96 16.15 21.00
N THR A 296 3.43 17.24 20.36
CA THR A 296 3.65 17.30 18.91
C THR A 296 4.98 17.96 18.57
N LYS A 297 5.63 17.51 17.50
CA LYS A 297 6.89 18.07 17.01
C LYS A 297 7.02 17.88 15.52
N GLN A 298 7.40 18.95 14.82
CA GLN A 298 7.67 18.90 13.38
C GLN A 298 9.12 18.54 13.12
N VAL A 299 9.34 17.49 12.33
CA VAL A 299 10.65 16.97 11.95
C VAL A 299 10.60 16.43 10.53
N MET A 300 11.56 16.81 9.70
CA MET A 300 11.68 16.31 8.32
C MET A 300 10.42 16.52 7.45
N GLY A 301 9.65 17.59 7.70
CA GLY A 301 8.38 17.84 6.99
C GLY A 301 7.20 16.97 7.46
N LEU A 302 7.37 16.21 8.54
CA LEU A 302 6.35 15.40 9.21
C LEU A 302 6.02 16.00 10.58
N VAL A 303 4.78 15.88 11.01
CA VAL A 303 4.33 16.07 12.39
C VAL A 303 4.36 14.71 13.07
N PHE A 304 5.23 14.54 14.06
CA PHE A 304 5.15 13.43 15.01
C PHE A 304 4.29 13.87 16.21
N ALA A 305 3.34 13.02 16.61
CA ALA A 305 2.41 13.31 17.70
C ALA A 305 2.26 12.09 18.62
N VAL A 306 2.23 12.33 19.93
CA VAL A 306 1.88 11.32 20.94
C VAL A 306 0.44 11.58 21.38
N HIS A 307 -0.44 10.59 21.21
CA HIS A 307 -1.88 10.72 21.45
C HIS A 307 -2.29 10.12 22.78
N GLU A 308 -1.73 8.96 23.12
CA GLU A 308 -2.04 8.27 24.36
C GLU A 308 -0.77 7.76 25.02
N LEU A 309 -0.78 7.83 26.35
CA LEU A 309 0.20 7.23 27.23
C LEU A 309 -0.57 6.51 28.34
N LYS A 310 -0.32 5.21 28.53
CA LYS A 310 -0.97 4.38 29.56
C LYS A 310 0.07 3.53 30.28
N ARG A 311 -0.15 3.27 31.56
CA ARG A 311 0.72 2.44 32.40
C ARG A 311 0.01 1.14 32.80
N ASN A 312 0.72 0.02 32.84
CA ASN A 312 0.26 -1.23 33.45
C ASN A 312 1.46 -1.93 34.11
N GLY A 313 1.60 -1.81 35.44
CA GLY A 313 2.82 -2.22 36.12
C GLY A 313 4.05 -1.55 35.51
N ASP A 314 4.98 -2.38 35.03
CA ASP A 314 6.23 -1.94 34.40
C ASP A 314 6.08 -1.58 32.90
N TYR A 315 4.92 -1.88 32.30
CA TYR A 315 4.71 -1.58 30.88
C TYR A 315 4.16 -0.17 30.69
N VAL A 316 4.71 0.50 29.68
CA VAL A 316 4.23 1.78 29.19
C VAL A 316 3.73 1.60 27.77
N PHE A 317 2.48 1.95 27.54
CA PHE A 317 1.83 1.87 26.24
C PHE A 317 1.76 3.25 25.62
N THR A 318 2.22 3.36 24.38
CA THR A 318 2.28 4.64 23.67
C THR A 318 1.58 4.51 22.33
N THR A 319 0.58 5.36 22.10
CA THR A 319 -0.02 5.54 20.77
C THR A 319 0.50 6.82 20.17
N CYS A 320 1.20 6.74 19.05
CA CYS A 320 1.76 7.90 18.36
C CYS A 320 1.45 7.86 16.87
N SER A 321 1.52 9.02 16.22
CA SER A 321 1.30 9.13 14.78
C SER A 321 2.36 9.98 14.09
N ILE A 322 2.60 9.70 12.82
CA ILE A 322 3.23 10.64 11.89
C ILE A 322 2.28 10.99 10.76
N ARG A 323 2.33 12.24 10.32
CA ARG A 323 1.64 12.74 9.14
C ARG A 323 2.40 13.91 8.54
N PRO A 324 2.34 14.18 7.22
CA PRO A 324 3.01 15.34 6.64
C PRO A 324 2.41 16.64 7.18
N THR A 325 3.24 17.69 7.25
CA THR A 325 2.74 19.06 7.44
C THR A 325 1.93 19.49 6.21
N GLU A 326 1.06 20.49 6.36
CA GLU A 326 0.27 21.00 5.23
C GLU A 326 1.18 21.55 4.12
N ASP A 327 2.27 22.23 4.49
CA ASP A 327 3.30 22.66 3.54
C ASP A 327 3.93 21.49 2.79
N THR A 328 4.25 20.40 3.49
CA THR A 328 4.80 19.19 2.89
C THR A 328 3.80 18.54 1.95
N ARG A 329 2.51 18.46 2.32
CA ARG A 329 1.44 17.96 1.43
C ARG A 329 1.37 18.79 0.16
N ASN A 330 1.38 20.12 0.28
CA ASN A 330 1.31 21.02 -0.86
C ASN A 330 2.53 20.87 -1.78
N GLN A 331 3.73 20.74 -1.21
CA GLN A 331 4.92 20.46 -1.99
C GLN A 331 4.83 19.11 -2.71
N ILE A 332 4.40 18.06 -2.02
CA ILE A 332 4.27 16.71 -2.58
C ILE A 332 3.19 16.61 -3.66
N ARG A 333 2.06 17.31 -3.51
CA ARG A 333 1.00 17.40 -4.53
C ARG A 333 1.51 18.01 -5.82
N ASN A 334 2.36 19.03 -5.71
CA ASN A 334 3.00 19.70 -6.84
C ASN A 334 4.28 18.99 -7.33
N TYR A 335 4.79 18.05 -6.53
CA TYR A 335 5.96 17.24 -6.88
C TYR A 335 5.55 16.13 -7.84
N LYS A 336 6.20 16.11 -9.01
CA LYS A 336 6.16 15.15 -10.13
C LYS A 336 5.03 14.08 -10.08
N PRO A 337 4.22 13.91 -11.15
CA PRO A 337 3.28 12.80 -11.22
C PRO A 337 4.02 11.49 -10.95
N LEU A 338 3.49 10.65 -10.06
CA LEU A 338 4.05 9.31 -9.86
C LEU A 338 3.94 8.55 -11.18
N ASP A 339 4.99 7.81 -11.54
CA ASP A 339 4.76 6.57 -12.27
C ASP A 339 3.80 5.76 -11.39
N ASP A 340 2.60 5.45 -11.90
CA ASP A 340 1.41 4.82 -11.27
C ASP A 340 1.72 3.57 -10.40
N LYS A 341 2.58 3.67 -9.37
CA LYS A 341 2.87 2.63 -8.38
C LYS A 341 1.93 2.87 -7.21
N PRO A 342 0.88 2.05 -7.08
CA PRO A 342 -0.22 2.32 -6.17
C PRO A 342 0.11 2.07 -4.69
N ASP A 343 1.30 1.56 -4.37
CA ASP A 343 1.45 0.79 -3.13
C ASP A 343 1.91 1.58 -1.90
N PHE A 344 2.36 2.83 -2.02
CA PHE A 344 2.89 3.57 -0.86
C PHE A 344 2.41 5.04 -0.83
N LYS A 345 1.23 5.26 -0.25
CA LYS A 345 0.69 6.61 0.02
C LYS A 345 1.24 7.26 1.30
N HIS A 346 1.95 6.55 2.18
CA HIS A 346 2.56 7.17 3.37
C HIS A 346 3.87 7.86 3.03
N TYR A 347 4.11 9.01 3.66
CA TYR A 347 5.29 9.83 3.44
C TYR A 347 6.38 9.64 4.49
N GLY A 348 6.13 8.84 5.52
CA GLY A 348 7.16 8.45 6.46
C GLY A 348 6.83 7.15 7.17
N ASP A 349 7.83 6.65 7.89
CA ASP A 349 7.70 5.60 8.89
C ASP A 349 8.29 6.06 10.22
N LEU A 350 7.83 5.48 11.33
CA LEU A 350 8.32 5.79 12.69
C LEU A 350 8.61 4.51 13.47
N TYR A 351 9.63 4.51 14.32
CA TYR A 351 9.83 3.49 15.35
C TYR A 351 10.37 4.11 16.63
N LEU A 352 10.00 3.52 17.77
CA LEU A 352 10.61 3.87 19.05
C LEU A 352 11.95 3.14 19.19
N THR A 353 12.92 3.80 19.81
CA THR A 353 14.26 3.25 19.99
C THR A 353 14.81 3.58 21.37
N SER A 354 15.64 2.68 21.89
CA SER A 354 16.50 2.97 23.04
C SER A 354 17.61 3.93 22.63
N TRP A 355 18.09 4.74 23.57
CA TRP A 355 19.26 5.57 23.35
C TRP A 355 20.28 5.43 24.47
N TRP A 356 21.51 5.80 24.15
CA TRP A 356 22.64 5.86 25.06
C TRP A 356 23.33 7.22 24.90
N GLU A 357 23.70 7.83 26.01
CA GLU A 357 24.60 8.98 26.06
C GLU A 357 25.93 8.56 26.66
N ARG A 358 27.03 9.16 26.21
CA ARG A 358 28.25 9.13 26.99
C ARG A 358 28.29 10.41 27.81
N ARG A 359 28.16 10.29 29.13
CA ARG A 359 28.32 11.39 30.09
C ARG A 359 29.71 12.02 29.94
N GLU A 360 29.86 13.26 30.42
CA GLU A 360 31.13 13.99 30.37
C GLU A 360 32.29 13.25 31.06
N ASN A 361 31.98 12.45 32.09
CA ASN A 361 32.95 11.60 32.79
C ASN A 361 33.36 10.33 32.01
N GLY A 362 32.82 10.14 30.80
CA GLY A 362 33.09 9.00 29.94
C GLY A 362 32.20 7.78 30.21
N GLU A 363 31.33 7.79 31.23
CA GLU A 363 30.36 6.72 31.48
C GLU A 363 29.27 6.70 30.41
N LEU A 364 28.79 5.52 30.05
CA LEU A 364 27.62 5.38 29.20
C LEU A 364 26.37 5.39 30.07
N GLU A 365 25.54 6.42 29.92
CA GLU A 365 24.17 6.42 30.40
C GLU A 365 23.28 5.76 29.34
N GLU A 366 22.93 4.50 29.55
CA GLU A 366 21.94 3.82 28.73
C GLU A 366 20.55 4.10 29.33
N ARG A 367 19.63 4.62 28.51
CA ARG A 367 18.20 4.67 28.85
C ARG A 367 17.40 3.75 27.93
N PRO A 368 17.62 2.43 28.03
CA PRO A 368 17.01 1.53 27.09
C PRO A 368 15.62 1.08 27.53
N TYR A 369 14.66 1.28 26.64
CA TYR A 369 13.40 0.57 26.64
C TYR A 369 13.48 -0.59 25.65
N ALA A 370 12.87 -1.72 26.00
CA ALA A 370 12.50 -2.74 25.04
C ALA A 370 11.12 -2.38 24.47
N HIS A 371 11.02 -2.20 23.15
CA HIS A 371 9.78 -1.84 22.48
C HIS A 371 9.25 -3.00 21.66
N THR A 372 7.94 -3.18 21.64
CA THR A 372 7.26 -4.03 20.65
C THR A 372 6.08 -3.28 20.04
N ILE A 373 5.81 -3.52 18.77
CA ILE A 373 4.65 -2.96 18.07
C ILE A 373 3.45 -3.85 18.38
N LEU A 374 2.47 -3.29 19.08
CA LEU A 374 1.20 -3.96 19.31
C LEU A 374 0.34 -3.94 18.05
N GLY A 375 0.34 -2.82 17.35
CA GLY A 375 -0.41 -2.62 16.13
C GLY A 375 -0.06 -1.31 15.43
N TYR A 376 -0.49 -1.17 14.19
CA TYR A 376 -0.42 0.08 13.46
C TYR A 376 -1.60 0.25 12.52
N TYR A 377 -1.96 1.50 12.25
CA TYR A 377 -3.02 1.91 11.34
C TYR A 377 -2.43 2.87 10.33
N GLN A 378 -2.77 2.71 9.06
CA GLN A 378 -2.35 3.62 8.02
C GLN A 378 -3.54 3.99 7.15
N VAL A 379 -3.84 5.28 7.07
CA VAL A 379 -4.86 5.82 6.18
C VAL A 379 -4.26 7.03 5.49
N ASP A 380 -4.28 7.00 4.16
CA ASP A 380 -3.66 8.00 3.29
C ASP A 380 -2.21 8.30 3.71
N ASP A 381 -1.99 9.50 4.24
CA ASP A 381 -0.69 10.02 4.64
C ASP A 381 -0.43 10.00 6.15
N VAL A 382 -1.37 9.45 6.93
CA VAL A 382 -1.27 9.30 8.38
C VAL A 382 -0.92 7.85 8.73
N LEU A 383 0.15 7.68 9.50
CA LEU A 383 0.51 6.42 10.13
C LEU A 383 0.38 6.57 11.64
N VAL A 384 -0.41 5.71 12.27
CA VAL A 384 -0.54 5.60 13.73
C VAL A 384 0.09 4.27 14.15
N ARG A 385 0.91 4.27 15.20
CA ARG A 385 1.50 3.06 15.78
C ARG A 385 1.24 3.01 17.28
N CYS A 386 0.96 1.81 17.77
CA CYS A 386 0.78 1.52 19.19
C CYS A 386 1.93 0.62 19.64
N PHE A 387 2.68 1.09 20.64
CA PHE A 387 3.82 0.38 21.20
C PHE A 387 3.52 -0.04 22.64
N ALA A 388 4.09 -1.18 23.04
CA ALA A 388 4.39 -1.43 24.44
C ALA A 388 5.90 -1.28 24.64
N SER A 389 6.26 -0.61 25.73
CA SER A 389 7.63 -0.34 26.14
C SER A 389 7.83 -0.90 27.54
N LEU A 390 8.93 -1.61 27.74
CA LEU A 390 9.33 -2.14 29.04
C LEU A 390 10.72 -1.56 29.38
N PRO A 391 10.88 -0.82 30.49
CA PRO A 391 12.20 -0.39 30.96
C PRO A 391 13.10 -1.61 31.17
N LYS A 392 14.35 -1.57 30.71
CA LYS A 392 15.24 -2.74 30.87
C LYS A 392 15.79 -2.91 32.30
N ALA A 393 15.69 -1.93 33.21
CA ALA A 393 16.20 -2.04 34.58
C ALA A 393 15.35 -1.24 35.59
N GLN A 394 15.47 -1.56 36.89
CA GLN A 394 14.96 -0.70 37.97
C GLN A 394 15.73 0.63 37.94
N TRP A 395 15.12 1.64 37.35
CA TRP A 395 15.72 2.96 37.22
C TRP A 395 15.44 3.82 38.45
N PRO A 396 16.47 4.34 39.13
CA PRO A 396 16.27 5.35 40.17
C PRO A 396 15.74 6.64 39.54
N GLY A 397 14.55 7.10 39.96
CA GLY A 397 14.03 8.43 39.61
C GLY A 397 13.32 8.55 38.26
N VAL A 398 12.98 7.43 37.61
CA VAL A 398 12.25 7.41 36.31
C VAL A 398 10.87 6.76 36.47
N GLU A 399 10.34 6.72 37.70
CA GLU A 399 8.99 6.19 37.96
C GLU A 399 7.89 7.08 37.35
N ASP A 400 8.23 8.33 37.03
CA ASP A 400 7.26 9.39 36.70
C ASP A 400 7.39 9.94 35.28
N GLU A 401 8.42 9.56 34.49
CA GLU A 401 8.63 10.12 33.15
C GLU A 401 9.06 9.08 32.09
N LEU A 402 8.55 9.24 30.86
CA LEU A 402 8.93 8.52 29.65
C LEU A 402 9.78 9.41 28.74
N GLU A 403 11.02 9.00 28.50
CA GLU A 403 11.84 9.60 27.45
C GLU A 403 11.65 8.91 26.11
N LEU A 404 10.99 9.60 25.20
CA LEU A 404 10.61 9.05 23.91
C LEU A 404 11.65 9.37 22.86
N SER A 405 12.54 8.41 22.59
CA SER A 405 13.45 8.46 21.43
C SER A 405 12.79 7.84 20.21
N VAL A 406 12.85 8.55 19.08
CA VAL A 406 12.08 8.21 17.88
C VAL A 406 12.98 8.21 16.65
N GLY A 407 12.98 7.10 15.91
CA GLY A 407 13.52 7.02 14.57
C GLY A 407 12.44 7.35 13.54
N ILE A 408 12.69 8.33 12.66
CA ILE A 408 11.75 8.74 11.61
C ILE A 408 12.43 8.59 10.26
N SER A 409 11.74 7.91 9.35
CA SER A 409 12.24 7.62 8.00
C SER A 409 11.30 8.23 6.96
N PRO A 410 11.73 9.22 6.17
CA PRO A 410 10.91 9.72 5.08
C PRO A 410 10.77 8.65 4.00
N MET A 411 9.58 8.52 3.42
CA MET A 411 9.22 7.50 2.43
C MET A 411 8.60 8.14 1.17
N GLY A 412 8.57 7.36 0.09
CA GLY A 412 7.92 7.76 -1.17
C GLY A 412 8.34 9.13 -1.68
N LYS A 413 7.36 9.95 -2.07
CA LYS A 413 7.58 11.31 -2.60
C LYS A 413 8.29 12.24 -1.63
N LEU A 414 8.10 12.09 -0.32
CA LEU A 414 8.80 12.94 0.65
C LEU A 414 10.29 12.66 0.62
N ARG A 415 10.69 11.37 0.57
CA ARG A 415 12.11 11.00 0.46
C ARG A 415 12.75 11.57 -0.79
N GLU A 416 12.08 11.47 -1.94
CA GLU A 416 12.54 12.02 -3.22
C GLU A 416 12.67 13.55 -3.16
N LEU A 417 11.67 14.23 -2.60
CA LEU A 417 11.68 15.68 -2.41
C LEU A 417 12.84 16.13 -1.50
N LEU A 418 13.09 15.43 -0.39
CA LEU A 418 14.21 15.73 0.50
C LEU A 418 15.55 15.52 -0.21
N LEU A 419 15.72 14.43 -0.97
CA LEU A 419 16.92 14.18 -1.78
C LEU A 419 17.17 15.29 -2.81
N GLU A 420 16.14 15.74 -3.52
CA GLU A 420 16.25 16.80 -4.52
C GLU A 420 16.66 18.15 -3.89
N LYS A 421 16.27 18.38 -2.63
CA LYS A 421 16.69 19.54 -1.84
C LYS A 421 18.06 19.39 -1.18
N GLY A 422 18.77 18.28 -1.40
CA GLY A 422 20.04 17.98 -0.73
C GLY A 422 19.90 17.78 0.78
N GLN A 423 18.72 17.39 1.25
CA GLN A 423 18.44 17.11 2.67
C GLN A 423 18.64 15.62 2.97
N GLU A 424 18.95 15.31 4.23
CA GLU A 424 19.08 13.93 4.69
C GLU A 424 17.77 13.17 4.50
N SER A 425 17.85 12.05 3.80
CA SER A 425 16.70 11.22 3.41
C SER A 425 16.73 9.84 4.05
N ARG A 426 17.79 9.54 4.80
CA ARG A 426 17.87 8.35 5.66
C ARG A 426 17.05 8.59 6.91
N THR A 427 16.84 7.49 7.63
CA THR A 427 16.26 7.51 8.96
C THR A 427 17.05 8.42 9.90
N GLN A 428 16.38 9.39 10.53
CA GLN A 428 16.97 10.21 11.59
C GLN A 428 16.44 9.77 12.94
N VAL A 429 17.32 9.70 13.93
CA VAL A 429 16.97 9.31 15.30
C VAL A 429 17.05 10.53 16.20
N PHE A 430 15.95 10.85 16.87
CA PHE A 430 15.81 12.00 17.77
C PHE A 430 15.83 11.52 19.22
N ARG A 431 16.76 12.05 20.03
CA ARG A 431 17.12 11.52 21.36
C ARG A 431 17.24 12.62 22.44
N PRO A 432 16.36 12.63 23.44
CA PRO A 432 14.96 12.25 23.30
C PRO A 432 14.25 13.21 22.33
N LEU A 433 13.17 12.76 21.69
CA LEU A 433 12.27 13.68 20.97
C LEU A 433 11.38 14.43 21.96
N PHE A 434 10.91 13.72 23.00
CA PHE A 434 10.12 14.22 24.12
C PHE A 434 10.51 13.54 25.44
N THR A 435 10.25 14.24 26.53
CA THR A 435 10.17 13.69 27.89
C THR A 435 8.76 13.95 28.39
N LEU A 436 8.01 12.90 28.74
CA LEU A 436 6.57 12.97 29.04
C LEU A 436 6.29 12.41 30.42
N PRO A 437 5.46 13.04 31.27
CA PRO A 437 5.07 12.46 32.54
C PRO A 437 4.25 11.19 32.32
N LEU A 438 4.57 10.12 33.05
CA LEU A 438 3.82 8.88 33.08
C LEU A 438 2.50 9.08 33.85
N PRO A 439 1.39 8.48 33.41
CA PRO A 439 0.15 8.51 34.18
C PRO A 439 0.30 7.76 35.50
N ASP A 440 -0.26 8.33 36.57
CA ASP A 440 -0.37 7.68 37.88
C ASP A 440 -1.35 6.49 37.86
N GLU A 441 -2.39 6.59 37.02
CA GLU A 441 -3.43 5.57 36.92
C GLU A 441 -2.99 4.39 36.05
N GLU A 442 -3.13 3.17 36.59
CA GLU A 442 -2.94 1.95 35.84
C GLU A 442 -4.16 1.65 34.95
N THR A 443 -3.89 1.28 33.70
CA THR A 443 -4.87 0.74 32.78
C THR A 443 -4.64 -0.76 32.63
N ALA A 444 -5.67 -1.59 32.86
CA ALA A 444 -5.58 -3.03 32.65
C ALA A 444 -5.26 -3.37 31.18
N VAL A 445 -4.44 -4.40 30.96
CA VAL A 445 -4.07 -4.88 29.61
C VAL A 445 -5.30 -5.20 28.77
N ASP A 446 -6.33 -5.82 29.37
CA ASP A 446 -7.60 -6.11 28.69
C ASP A 446 -8.29 -4.85 28.17
N GLY A 447 -8.25 -3.75 28.94
CA GLY A 447 -8.81 -2.47 28.50
C GLY A 447 -8.03 -1.87 27.34
N ILE A 448 -6.70 -2.03 27.33
CA ILE A 448 -5.83 -1.58 26.23
C ILE A 448 -6.10 -2.42 24.98
N ALA A 449 -6.14 -3.75 25.12
CA ALA A 449 -6.42 -4.66 24.03
C ALA A 449 -7.81 -4.43 23.43
N ALA A 450 -8.84 -4.24 24.26
CA ALA A 450 -10.19 -3.93 23.83
C ALA A 450 -10.24 -2.61 23.03
N ASN A 451 -9.58 -1.54 23.50
CA ASN A 451 -9.52 -0.28 22.77
C ASN A 451 -8.85 -0.45 21.40
N LEU A 452 -7.69 -1.12 21.36
CA LEU A 452 -7.00 -1.41 20.10
C LEU A 452 -7.85 -2.27 19.16
N TYR A 453 -8.59 -3.24 19.69
CA TYR A 453 -9.49 -4.08 18.91
C TYR A 453 -10.67 -3.30 18.31
N GLU A 454 -11.27 -2.37 19.07
CA GLU A 454 -12.38 -1.55 18.56
C GLU A 454 -11.91 -0.52 17.53
N ILE A 455 -10.77 0.13 17.75
CA ILE A 455 -10.13 0.98 16.72
C ILE A 455 -9.84 0.15 15.48
N ALA A 456 -9.30 -1.05 15.66
CA ALA A 456 -9.03 -1.93 14.56
C ALA A 456 -10.26 -2.38 13.79
N LYS A 457 -11.38 -2.67 14.46
CA LYS A 457 -12.64 -3.00 13.80
C LYS A 457 -13.17 -1.83 12.98
N LEU A 458 -13.11 -0.62 13.55
CA LEU A 458 -13.53 0.61 12.87
C LEU A 458 -12.75 0.80 11.58
N ILE A 459 -11.44 0.51 11.63
CA ILE A 459 -10.53 0.78 10.53
C ILE A 459 -10.36 -0.48 9.64
N ALA A 460 -10.70 -1.70 10.06
CA ALA A 460 -10.49 -2.95 9.32
C ALA A 460 -10.97 -2.95 7.84
N PRO A 461 -12.08 -2.30 7.48
CA PRO A 461 -12.49 -2.18 6.08
C PRO A 461 -11.53 -1.33 5.21
N LEU A 462 -10.60 -0.58 5.82
CA LEU A 462 -9.69 0.41 5.21
C LEU A 462 -8.34 -0.17 4.77
N ARG A 463 -8.30 -1.24 3.98
CA ARG A 463 -7.04 -1.87 3.49
C ARG A 463 -5.90 -0.85 3.18
N PRO A 464 -4.61 -1.10 3.51
CA PRO A 464 -4.00 -2.29 4.11
C PRO A 464 -3.54 -1.99 5.54
N ILE A 465 -4.44 -2.12 6.51
CA ILE A 465 -4.00 -2.20 7.91
C ILE A 465 -3.36 -3.57 8.10
N ARG A 466 -2.09 -3.59 8.51
CA ARG A 466 -1.54 -4.79 9.13
C ARG A 466 -1.60 -4.59 10.64
N LEU A 467 -2.69 -5.05 11.21
CA LEU A 467 -2.65 -5.52 12.57
C LEU A 467 -2.25 -6.98 12.49
N GLU A 468 -1.20 -7.31 13.20
CA GLU A 468 -0.78 -8.69 13.39
C GLU A 468 -1.11 -9.06 14.82
N PRO A 469 -2.15 -9.90 15.03
CA PRO A 469 -3.08 -10.55 14.08
C PRO A 469 -4.23 -9.64 13.59
N ARG A 470 -4.83 -10.00 12.45
CA ARG A 470 -5.91 -9.21 11.81
C ARG A 470 -7.24 -9.38 12.56
N PRO A 471 -7.87 -8.30 13.08
CA PRO A 471 -9.09 -8.40 13.88
C PRO A 471 -10.31 -8.93 13.13
N SER A 472 -10.34 -8.83 11.80
CA SER A 472 -11.40 -9.45 11.00
C SER A 472 -11.41 -10.98 11.03
N LYS A 473 -10.38 -11.61 11.62
CA LYS A 473 -10.20 -13.07 11.67
C LYS A 473 -10.18 -13.63 13.09
N ILE A 474 -10.26 -12.78 14.11
CA ILE A 474 -10.12 -13.20 15.50
C ILE A 474 -11.10 -12.45 16.40
N THR A 475 -11.44 -13.05 17.53
CA THR A 475 -12.28 -12.43 18.56
C THR A 475 -11.51 -11.37 19.36
N SER A 476 -12.23 -10.59 20.19
CA SER A 476 -11.61 -9.67 21.14
C SER A 476 -10.68 -10.40 22.12
N GLU A 477 -11.08 -11.58 22.56
CA GLU A 477 -10.33 -12.41 23.52
C GLU A 477 -9.05 -12.95 22.88
N GLU A 478 -9.13 -13.43 21.63
CA GLU A 478 -7.96 -13.87 20.87
C GLU A 478 -6.98 -12.72 20.60
N PHE A 479 -7.49 -11.50 20.37
CA PHE A 479 -6.66 -10.31 20.23
C PHE A 479 -5.98 -9.91 21.54
N ALA A 480 -6.69 -9.98 22.67
CA ALA A 480 -6.12 -9.74 23.99
C ALA A 480 -5.02 -10.76 24.31
N ALA A 481 -5.27 -12.05 24.07
CA ALA A 481 -4.27 -13.10 24.24
C ALA A 481 -3.01 -12.87 23.39
N GLU A 482 -3.15 -12.34 22.17
CA GLU A 482 -1.99 -11.92 21.39
C GLU A 482 -1.22 -10.78 22.08
N VAL A 483 -1.91 -9.73 22.50
CA VAL A 483 -1.27 -8.59 23.15
C VAL A 483 -0.46 -9.09 24.35
N GLU A 484 -1.05 -9.93 25.19
CA GLU A 484 -0.35 -10.58 26.29
C GLU A 484 0.87 -11.39 25.82
N ARG A 485 0.74 -12.21 24.77
CA ARG A 485 1.86 -12.97 24.20
C ARG A 485 3.01 -12.06 23.77
N LYS A 486 2.73 -10.91 23.15
CA LYS A 486 3.74 -9.92 22.79
C LYS A 486 4.40 -9.27 24.01
N LEU A 487 3.62 -8.98 25.06
CA LEU A 487 4.13 -8.44 26.31
C LEU A 487 5.02 -9.46 27.05
N VAL A 488 4.64 -10.73 27.06
CA VAL A 488 5.47 -11.81 27.61
C VAL A 488 6.79 -11.91 26.86
N GLY A 489 6.79 -11.77 25.53
CA GLY A 489 8.01 -11.74 24.72
C GLY A 489 8.98 -10.60 25.07
N LEU A 490 8.50 -9.50 25.65
CA LEU A 490 9.35 -8.38 26.09
C LEU A 490 10.11 -8.67 27.40
N ARG A 491 9.57 -9.49 28.32
CA ARG A 491 10.20 -9.71 29.63
C ARG A 491 11.55 -10.42 29.56
N PRO A 492 11.70 -11.55 28.83
CA PRO A 492 13.01 -12.19 28.68
C PRO A 492 14.03 -11.26 28.04
N MET A 493 13.62 -10.36 27.14
CA MET A 493 14.53 -9.37 26.61
C MET A 493 15.03 -8.44 27.71
N ALA A 494 14.13 -7.86 28.52
CA ALA A 494 14.52 -7.01 29.65
C ALA A 494 15.44 -7.75 30.64
N GLU A 495 15.09 -8.98 31.03
CA GLU A 495 15.90 -9.82 31.94
C GLU A 495 17.27 -10.16 31.35
N LEU A 496 17.34 -10.55 30.06
CA LEU A 496 18.61 -10.77 29.36
C LEU A 496 19.47 -9.51 29.41
N TRP A 497 18.90 -8.33 29.18
CA TRP A 497 19.65 -7.09 29.24
C TRP A 497 20.13 -6.73 30.64
N GLN A 498 19.35 -7.00 31.68
CA GLN A 498 19.81 -6.88 33.07
C GLN A 498 21.05 -7.76 33.31
N SER A 499 21.04 -9.00 32.79
CA SER A 499 22.17 -9.92 32.92
C SER A 499 23.42 -9.49 32.12
N VAL A 500 23.22 -8.77 31.01
CA VAL A 500 24.32 -8.30 30.14
C VAL A 500 25.00 -7.04 30.71
N SER A 501 24.30 -6.25 31.52
CA SER A 501 24.86 -5.07 32.20
C SER A 501 25.93 -5.41 33.26
N SER A 502 26.06 -6.68 33.64
CA SER A 502 27.12 -7.21 34.49
C SER A 502 28.14 -8.04 33.68
N GLU A 503 29.09 -7.40 32.99
CA GLU A 503 30.30 -8.00 32.40
C GLU A 503 30.15 -9.37 31.67
N ILE A 504 29.07 -9.63 30.92
CA ILE A 504 28.97 -10.86 30.12
C ILE A 504 29.44 -10.60 28.69
N VAL A 505 30.58 -11.20 28.33
CA VAL A 505 30.97 -11.42 26.92
C VAL A 505 30.14 -12.60 26.40
N ILE A 506 29.03 -12.32 25.70
CA ILE A 506 28.26 -13.39 25.03
C ILE A 506 29.09 -13.93 23.87
N LYS A 507 29.65 -15.14 24.03
CA LYS A 507 30.23 -15.92 22.93
C LYS A 507 29.22 -16.96 22.51
N LEU A 508 28.53 -16.75 21.39
CA LEU A 508 27.79 -17.84 20.76
C LEU A 508 28.79 -18.85 20.24
N VAL A 509 28.71 -20.08 20.72
CA VAL A 509 29.53 -21.19 20.26
C VAL A 509 28.65 -22.27 19.66
N GLY A 510 29.07 -22.86 18.55
CA GLY A 510 28.34 -23.93 17.88
C GLY A 510 28.41 -25.21 18.70
N GLU A 511 27.75 -26.27 18.23
CA GLU A 511 27.75 -27.59 18.91
C GLU A 511 29.16 -28.16 19.14
N ASN A 512 30.17 -27.66 18.43
CA ASN A 512 31.58 -28.02 18.55
C ASN A 512 32.43 -27.04 19.40
N GLY A 513 31.80 -26.08 20.09
CA GLY A 513 32.49 -25.10 20.95
C GLY A 513 33.21 -23.97 20.20
N ARG A 514 33.11 -23.88 18.86
CA ARG A 514 33.70 -22.79 18.08
C ARG A 514 32.77 -21.57 18.04
N PRO A 515 33.27 -20.33 18.12
CA PRO A 515 32.45 -19.14 17.97
C PRO A 515 31.65 -19.20 16.66
N VAL A 516 30.34 -19.04 16.72
CA VAL A 516 29.47 -18.91 15.55
C VAL A 516 29.25 -17.43 15.30
N ALA A 517 29.36 -17.01 14.05
CA ALA A 517 29.00 -15.65 13.66
C ALA A 517 27.52 -15.38 14.01
N GLY A 518 27.27 -14.28 14.71
CA GLY A 518 25.97 -13.61 14.75
C GLY A 518 25.05 -13.95 15.92
N ALA A 519 25.17 -13.19 17.00
CA ALA A 519 24.01 -12.58 17.64
C ALA A 519 24.36 -11.13 17.96
N GLN A 520 23.70 -10.22 17.25
CA GLN A 520 23.68 -8.82 17.61
C GLN A 520 22.23 -8.37 17.60
N ILE A 521 21.78 -7.83 18.73
CA ILE A 521 20.55 -7.06 18.81
C ILE A 521 20.91 -5.65 18.31
N GLY A 522 20.40 -5.26 17.14
CA GLY A 522 20.52 -3.90 16.61
C GLY A 522 21.59 -3.70 15.53
N SER A 523 21.19 -3.93 14.28
CA SER A 523 21.48 -3.13 13.07
C SER A 523 22.93 -2.81 12.63
N ASP A 524 23.92 -3.69 12.79
CA ASP A 524 25.12 -3.73 11.94
C ASP A 524 25.74 -5.13 11.99
N ILE A 525 26.13 -5.73 10.86
CA ILE A 525 26.83 -7.03 10.82
C ILE A 525 28.29 -6.78 10.52
N ARG A 526 29.20 -7.23 11.40
CA ARG A 526 30.65 -7.23 11.14
C ARG A 526 31.13 -8.67 10.92
N SER A 527 31.73 -8.96 9.78
CA SER A 527 32.38 -10.26 9.53
C SER A 527 33.77 -10.32 10.19
N ASP A 528 34.30 -11.53 10.33
CA ASP A 528 35.62 -11.81 10.91
C ASP A 528 36.79 -11.12 10.16
N ASP A 529 36.56 -10.67 8.92
CA ASP A 529 37.51 -9.89 8.11
C ASP A 529 37.35 -8.36 8.23
N GLY A 530 36.48 -7.90 9.14
CA GLY A 530 36.27 -6.48 9.45
C GLY A 530 35.26 -5.74 8.56
N ARG A 531 34.62 -6.41 7.59
CA ARG A 531 33.63 -5.78 6.69
C ARG A 531 32.28 -5.57 7.38
N LEU A 532 31.62 -4.45 7.08
CA LEU A 532 30.29 -4.10 7.56
C LEU A 532 29.21 -4.45 6.53
N TYR A 533 28.14 -5.12 6.95
CA TYR A 533 26.95 -5.37 6.13
C TYR A 533 25.70 -4.78 6.79
N TRP A 534 24.90 -4.07 5.98
CA TRP A 534 23.62 -3.48 6.39
C TRP A 534 22.49 -4.47 6.11
N TYR A 535 21.70 -4.81 7.12
CA TYR A 535 20.53 -5.67 6.94
C TYR A 535 19.27 -4.82 6.73
N TYR A 536 18.83 -4.72 5.48
CA TYR A 536 17.43 -4.42 5.18
C TYR A 536 16.91 -5.43 4.16
N GLN A 537 15.86 -6.15 4.54
CA GLN A 537 15.10 -7.00 3.63
C GLN A 537 14.42 -6.13 2.57
N ASN A 538 15.07 -5.99 1.41
CA ASN A 538 14.39 -6.00 0.11
C ASN A 538 15.42 -5.93 -1.03
N LYS A 539 15.51 -7.03 -1.78
CA LYS A 539 16.16 -7.23 -3.09
C LYS A 539 17.64 -6.80 -3.19
N ARG A 540 18.49 -7.80 -3.47
CA ARG A 540 19.87 -7.70 -3.99
C ARG A 540 20.09 -6.40 -4.79
N ARG A 541 20.69 -5.40 -4.15
CA ARG A 541 21.44 -4.34 -4.81
C ARG A 541 22.86 -4.46 -4.31
N ASP A 542 23.81 -4.46 -5.23
CA ASP A 542 25.23 -4.48 -4.92
C ASP A 542 25.56 -3.23 -4.09
N CYS A 543 25.85 -3.43 -2.81
CA CYS A 543 26.35 -2.38 -1.93
C CYS A 543 27.84 -2.19 -2.25
N ALA A 544 28.25 -0.93 -2.45
CA ALA A 544 29.66 -0.60 -2.55
C ALA A 544 30.36 -0.97 -1.23
N VAL A 545 31.44 -1.74 -1.31
CA VAL A 545 32.16 -2.28 -0.16
C VAL A 545 33.26 -1.28 0.18
N SER A 546 33.41 -0.86 1.42
CA SER A 546 34.60 -0.11 1.83
C SER A 546 35.50 -0.97 2.71
N ASP A 547 36.81 -0.89 2.50
CA ASP A 547 37.80 -1.56 3.35
C ASP A 547 37.95 -0.87 4.72
N ALA A 548 38.79 -1.45 5.57
CA ALA A 548 39.04 -0.97 6.93
C ALA A 548 39.61 0.47 7.00
N ASP A 549 40.12 0.99 5.88
CA ASP A 549 40.69 2.33 5.75
C ASP A 549 39.71 3.33 5.10
N GLY A 550 38.46 2.91 4.83
CA GLY A 550 37.41 3.75 4.28
C GLY A 550 37.49 3.95 2.77
N LYS A 551 38.26 3.14 2.03
CA LYS A 551 38.27 3.16 0.56
C LYS A 551 37.15 2.29 0.00
N VAL A 552 36.34 2.86 -0.88
CA VAL A 552 35.30 2.15 -1.63
C VAL A 552 35.95 1.27 -2.71
N VAL A 553 35.64 -0.02 -2.70
CA VAL A 553 36.06 -1.09 -3.62
C VAL A 553 34.91 -1.47 -4.55
#